data_AF-A0A8X6PDH4-F1
#
_entry.id   AF-A0A8X6PDH4-F1
#
_cell.length_a   1.000
_cell.length_b   1.000
_cell.length_c   1.000
_cell.angle_alpha   90.00
_cell.angle_beta   90.00
_cell.angle_gamma   90.00
#
_symmetry.space_group_name_H-M   'P 1'
#
loop_
_entity.id
_entity.type
_entity.pdbx_description
1 polymer ?
#
loop_
_entity_poly.entity_id
_entity_poly.type
_entity_poly.pdbx_seq_one_letter_code
_entity_poly.pdbx_strand_id
1 'polypeptide(L)'
;MPSLQAVQGEMWKNIEDPLPSERVVPSAPFAITEIVFPGSVNIRCLKSKNITYIALFTCATTRALHIELVSYLTMDKFLLTLQ
;
A
#
# COMPACT_ATOMS: atom_id res chain seq x y z
N MET A 1 19.42 -23.10 33.29
CA MET A 1 19.58 -21.74 32.74
C MET A 1 20.22 -21.87 31.38
N PRO A 2 19.47 -21.89 30.26
CA PRO A 2 20.09 -21.98 28.94
C PRO A 2 20.72 -20.63 28.60
N SER A 3 21.93 -20.70 28.08
CA SER A 3 22.76 -19.56 27.70
C SER A 3 22.08 -18.72 26.62
N LEU A 4 22.10 -17.39 26.83
CA LEU A 4 21.73 -16.41 25.81
C LEU A 4 22.74 -16.53 24.65
N GLN A 5 22.34 -17.17 23.56
CA GLN A 5 23.07 -17.05 22.30
C GLN A 5 22.84 -15.63 21.77
N ALA A 6 23.93 -14.88 21.62
CA ALA A 6 23.89 -13.61 20.91
C ALA A 6 23.41 -13.89 19.48
N VAL A 7 22.26 -13.34 19.10
CA VAL A 7 21.84 -13.27 17.70
C VAL A 7 22.86 -12.36 17.02
N GLN A 8 23.80 -12.95 16.31
CA GLN A 8 24.80 -12.23 15.55
C GLN A 8 24.06 -11.42 14.48
N GLY A 9 23.96 -10.10 14.69
CA GLY A 9 23.29 -9.21 13.76
C GLY A 9 23.95 -9.33 12.40
N GLU A 10 23.23 -9.87 11.42
CA GLU A 10 23.72 -9.92 10.06
C GLU A 10 23.94 -8.48 9.58
N MET A 11 25.15 -8.20 9.09
CA MET A 11 25.47 -6.95 8.43
C MET A 11 24.54 -6.81 7.23
N TRP A 12 23.65 -5.80 7.23
CA TRP A 12 22.78 -5.50 6.11
C TRP A 12 23.64 -5.43 4.85
N LYS A 13 23.61 -6.51 4.04
CA LYS A 13 24.29 -6.50 2.75
C LYS A 13 23.66 -5.37 1.96
N ASN A 14 24.46 -4.42 1.52
CA ASN A 14 24.05 -3.47 0.49
C ASN A 14 23.80 -4.30 -0.77
N ILE A 15 22.54 -4.68 -0.98
CA ILE A 15 22.09 -5.28 -2.23
C ILE A 15 21.97 -4.08 -3.18
N GLU A 16 23.00 -3.85 -3.97
CA GLU A 16 22.93 -2.96 -5.14
C GLU A 16 22.14 -3.66 -6.27
N ASP A 17 20.96 -4.18 -5.95
CA ASP A 17 20.06 -4.69 -6.98
C ASP A 17 19.50 -3.50 -7.75
N PRO A 18 19.51 -3.55 -9.09
CA PRO A 18 18.87 -2.53 -9.88
C PRO A 18 17.40 -2.42 -9.46
N LEU A 19 16.94 -1.18 -9.25
CA LEU A 19 15.54 -0.93 -8.93
C LEU A 19 14.64 -1.54 -10.03
N PRO A 20 13.47 -2.10 -9.66
CA PRO A 20 12.51 -2.61 -10.63
C PRO A 20 12.22 -1.59 -11.73
N SER A 21 12.07 -2.07 -12.97
CA SER A 21 11.91 -1.23 -14.15
C SER A 21 10.76 -0.23 -14.02
N GLU A 22 9.71 -0.59 -13.28
CA GLU A 22 8.54 0.22 -12.97
C GLU A 22 8.87 1.50 -12.18
N ARG A 23 10.02 1.51 -11.47
CA ARG A 23 10.49 2.65 -10.68
C ARG A 23 11.52 3.52 -11.40
N VAL A 24 12.09 3.05 -12.50
CA VAL A 24 13.21 3.71 -13.19
C VAL A 24 12.87 4.15 -14.61
N VAL A 25 11.94 3.46 -15.27
CA VAL A 25 11.46 3.85 -16.60
C VAL A 25 10.38 4.93 -16.43
N PRO A 26 10.55 6.12 -17.04
CA PRO A 26 9.52 7.15 -17.02
C PRO A 26 8.23 6.63 -17.67
N SER A 27 7.10 6.82 -16.99
CA SER A 27 5.78 6.47 -17.49
C SER A 27 4.78 7.59 -17.16
N ALA A 28 3.59 7.57 -17.75
CA ALA A 28 2.54 8.52 -17.38
C ALA A 28 2.15 8.32 -15.91
N PRO A 29 1.76 9.39 -15.18
CA PRO A 29 1.27 9.23 -13.80
C PRO A 29 0.16 8.17 -13.72
N PHE A 30 0.24 7.29 -12.72
CA PHE A 30 -0.69 6.19 -12.46
C PHE A 30 -0.76 5.08 -13.52
N ALA A 31 0.09 5.11 -14.56
CA ALA A 31 0.18 4.02 -15.54
C ALA A 31 0.60 2.68 -14.88
N ILE A 32 1.39 2.76 -13.81
CA ILE A 32 1.75 1.63 -12.96
C ILE A 32 1.37 2.02 -11.53
N THR A 33 0.35 1.35 -10.99
CA THR A 33 -0.22 1.66 -9.68
C THR A 33 -0.24 0.42 -8.81
N GLU A 34 0.35 0.53 -7.62
CA GLU A 34 0.24 -0.48 -6.56
C GLU A 34 -0.96 -0.16 -5.67
N ILE A 35 -1.70 -1.19 -5.23
CA ILE A 35 -2.85 -1.01 -4.35
C ILE A 35 -2.55 -1.66 -3.00
N VAL A 36 -2.76 -0.90 -1.93
CA VAL A 36 -2.56 -1.37 -0.55
C VAL A 36 -3.84 -1.16 0.25
N PHE A 37 -4.26 -2.21 0.95
CA PHE A 37 -5.38 -2.17 1.90
C PHE A 37 -4.83 -2.28 3.33
N PRO A 38 -4.52 -1.14 3.99
CA PRO A 38 -3.96 -1.15 5.34
C PRO A 38 -4.96 -1.62 6.42
N GLY A 39 -6.24 -1.76 6.07
CA GLY A 39 -7.28 -2.31 6.93
C GLY A 39 -8.56 -1.48 6.90
N SER A 40 -9.47 -1.81 7.83
CA SER A 40 -10.74 -1.10 8.00
C SER A 40 -10.63 0.01 9.04
N VAL A 41 -11.26 1.15 8.75
CA VAL A 41 -11.48 2.25 9.67
C VAL A 41 -12.96 2.36 10.02
N ASN A 42 -13.24 2.77 11.26
CA ASN A 42 -14.60 3.04 11.71
C ASN A 42 -14.90 4.53 11.48
N ILE A 43 -15.77 4.82 10.52
CA ILE A 43 -16.11 6.20 10.19
C ILE A 43 -17.41 6.57 10.90
N ARG A 44 -17.39 7.68 11.62
CA ARG A 44 -18.59 8.27 12.19
C ARG A 44 -19.31 9.08 11.12
N CYS A 45 -20.35 8.51 10.51
CA CYS A 45 -21.32 9.29 9.77
C CYS A 45 -22.35 9.89 10.75
N LEU A 46 -22.93 11.04 10.39
CA LEU A 46 -23.92 11.78 11.20
C LEU A 46 -25.06 10.91 11.76
N LYS A 47 -25.38 9.77 11.13
CA LYS A 47 -26.48 8.88 11.51
C LYS A 47 -26.10 7.40 11.67
N SER A 48 -24.86 7.00 11.41
CA SER A 48 -24.43 5.59 11.52
C SER A 48 -22.92 5.44 11.73
N LYS A 49 -22.53 4.34 12.39
CA LYS A 49 -21.14 3.87 12.40
C LYS A 49 -21.00 2.85 11.27
N ASN A 50 -20.18 3.16 10.27
CA ASN A 50 -19.91 2.24 9.16
C ASN A 50 -18.43 1.85 9.19
N ILE A 51 -18.17 0.55 9.17
CA ILE A 51 -16.83 0.02 8.90
C ILE A 51 -16.58 0.25 7.41
N THR A 52 -15.48 0.89 7.10
CA THR A 52 -15.07 1.22 5.72
C THR A 52 -13.59 0.89 5.57
N TYR A 53 -13.16 0.53 4.38
CA TYR A 53 -11.77 0.23 4.09
C TYR A 53 -11.08 1.44 3.48
N ILE A 54 -9.79 1.58 3.75
CA ILE A 54 -8.94 2.52 3.02
C ILE A 54 -8.33 1.76 1.85
N ALA A 55 -8.49 2.28 0.64
CA ALA A 55 -7.73 1.87 -0.53
C ALA A 55 -6.65 2.92 -0.79
N LEU A 56 -5.39 2.50 -0.78
CA LEU A 56 -4.24 3.34 -1.11
C LEU A 56 -3.74 2.95 -2.49
N PHE A 57 -3.75 3.89 -3.42
CA PHE A 57 -3.23 3.73 -4.76
C PHE A 57 -1.90 4.49 -4.85
N THR A 58 -0.81 3.75 -4.99
CA THR A 58 0.55 4.30 -5.07
C THR A 58 1.02 4.30 -6.51
N CYS A 59 1.33 5.47 -7.05
CA CYS A 59 1.93 5.60 -8.36
C CYS A 59 3.42 5.23 -8.32
N ALA A 60 3.86 4.24 -9.11
CA ALA A 60 5.25 3.80 -9.12
C ALA A 60 6.22 4.88 -9.63
N THR A 61 5.76 5.72 -10.56
CA THR A 61 6.60 6.75 -11.20
C THR A 61 6.76 8.01 -10.36
N THR A 62 5.69 8.50 -9.73
CA THR A 62 5.72 9.78 -9.00
C THR A 62 5.70 9.62 -7.48
N ARG A 63 5.41 8.41 -6.98
CA ARG A 63 5.10 8.14 -5.57
C ARG A 63 3.90 8.94 -5.04
N ALA A 64 3.04 9.43 -5.93
CA ALA A 64 1.76 10.03 -5.54
C ALA A 64 0.85 8.96 -4.91
N LEU A 65 0.10 9.37 -3.88
CA LEU A 65 -0.89 8.54 -3.19
C LEU A 65 -2.29 9.07 -3.49
N HIS A 66 -3.13 8.23 -4.10
CA HIS A 66 -4.57 8.45 -4.18
C HIS A 66 -5.23 7.60 -3.09
N ILE A 67 -6.07 8.23 -2.27
CA ILE A 67 -6.64 7.61 -1.06
C ILE A 67 -8.15 7.64 -1.18
N GLU A 68 -8.77 6.46 -1.15
CA GLU A 68 -10.23 6.34 -1.18
C GLU A 68 -10.78 5.53 0.00
N LEU A 69 -12.02 5.87 0.36
CA LEU A 69 -12.80 5.18 1.37
C LEU A 69 -13.81 4.27 0.68
N VAL A 70 -13.63 2.96 0.84
CA VAL A 70 -14.42 1.95 0.13
C VAL A 70 -15.22 1.12 1.13
N SER A 71 -16.55 1.11 1.00
CA SER A 71 -17.40 0.39 1.96
C SER A 71 -17.34 -1.14 1.81
N TYR A 72 -16.81 -1.65 0.69
CA TYR A 72 -16.73 -3.09 0.42
C TYR A 72 -15.50 -3.40 -0.45
N LEU A 73 -14.85 -4.53 -0.19
CA LEU A 73 -13.67 -5.01 -0.94
C LEU A 73 -14.03 -5.84 -2.20
N THR A 74 -15.29 -5.78 -2.65
CA THR A 74 -15.72 -6.48 -3.86
C THR A 74 -15.19 -5.77 -5.11
N MET A 75 -14.72 -6.54 -6.11
CA MET A 75 -14.06 -6.02 -7.30
C MET A 75 -14.86 -4.90 -8.00
N ASP A 76 -16.19 -5.06 -8.12
CA ASP A 76 -17.05 -4.08 -8.80
C ASP A 76 -17.06 -2.70 -8.14
N LYS A 77 -17.03 -2.67 -6.80
CA LYS A 77 -17.01 -1.41 -6.05
C LYS A 77 -15.62 -0.81 -5.99
N PHE A 78 -14.59 -1.66 -6.07
CA PHE A 78 -13.21 -1.23 -6.21
C PHE A 78 -12.95 -0.57 -7.58
N LEU A 79 -13.47 -1.13 -8.67
CA LEU A 79 -13.28 -0.53 -10.00
C LEU A 79 -13.88 0.89 -10.13
N LEU A 80 -14.93 1.19 -9.36
CA LEU A 80 -15.51 2.54 -9.30
C LEU A 80 -14.61 3.57 -8.58
N THR A 81 -13.59 3.13 -7.85
CA THR A 81 -12.63 3.97 -7.11
C THR A 81 -11.43 4.40 -7.95
N LEU A 82 -11.36 3.93 -9.20
CA LEU A 82 -10.36 4.30 -10.21
C LEU A 82 -10.98 5.36 -11.15
N GLN A 83 -11.09 6.61 -10.68
CA GLN A 83 -11.54 7.74 -11.51
C GLN A 83 -10.38 8.63 -11.98
#